data_AF-A0A3A5WMS9-F1
#
_entry.id   AF-A0A3A5WMS9-F1
#
_cell.length_a   1.000
_cell.length_b   1.000
_cell.length_c   1.000
_cell.angle_alpha   90.00
_cell.angle_beta   90.00
_cell.angle_gamma   90.00
#
_symmetry.space_group_name_H-M   'P 1'
#
loop_
_entity.id
_entity.type
_entity.pdbx_description
1 polymer ?
#
loop_
_entity_poly.entity_id
_entity_poly.type
_entity_poly.pdbx_seq_one_letter_code
_entity_poly.pdbx_strand_id
1 'polypeptide(L)'
;MAMSDEAPKQRDLDHLMEQNSTELDFLSAYGGTSLQGDGAPLLAALTRFLKAGNVAVTTDSSDAISFPFGTACVMEHGCKVTLKGDNLPLVPSDVHQAGFAHGSLSKTRNQCEVVLIEWGFEQRRFIERVSEHFSHGE
;
A
#
# COMPACT_ATOMS: atom_id res chain seq x y z
N MET A 1 -29.57 -59.05 15.08
CA MET A 1 -29.44 -58.22 13.86
C MET A 1 -30.07 -56.89 14.15
N ALA A 2 -29.25 -55.84 14.32
CA ALA A 2 -29.61 -54.44 14.16
C ALA A 2 -28.34 -53.61 14.37
N MET A 3 -27.64 -53.28 13.28
CA MET A 3 -26.74 -52.13 13.28
C MET A 3 -27.64 -50.89 13.22
N SER A 4 -27.55 -50.02 14.23
CA SER A 4 -28.14 -48.69 14.16
C SER A 4 -27.16 -47.81 13.41
N ASP A 5 -27.52 -47.51 12.17
CA ASP A 5 -26.83 -46.59 11.26
C ASP A 5 -27.10 -45.16 11.76
N GLU A 6 -26.19 -44.61 12.57
CA GLU A 6 -26.26 -43.22 13.03
C GLU A 6 -25.52 -42.34 12.00
N ALA A 7 -26.30 -41.68 11.14
CA ALA A 7 -25.80 -40.75 10.13
C ALA A 7 -24.95 -39.64 10.79
N PRO A 8 -23.81 -39.25 10.18
CA PRO A 8 -22.88 -38.31 10.80
C PRO A 8 -23.55 -36.92 10.97
N LYS A 9 -23.45 -36.38 12.18
CA LYS A 9 -24.03 -35.10 12.60
C LYS A 9 -23.54 -33.92 11.75
N GLN A 10 -24.33 -33.58 10.75
CA GLN A 10 -24.20 -32.35 9.96
C GLN A 10 -24.20 -31.08 10.84
N ARG A 11 -24.89 -31.14 12.00
CA ARG A 11 -24.93 -30.06 13.00
C ARG A 11 -23.60 -29.77 13.70
N ASP A 12 -22.73 -30.76 13.91
CA ASP A 12 -21.45 -30.49 14.60
C ASP A 12 -20.49 -29.71 13.69
N LEU A 13 -20.57 -29.91 12.37
CA LEU A 13 -19.76 -29.17 11.38
C LEU A 13 -20.19 -27.71 11.26
N ASP A 14 -21.48 -27.41 11.22
CA ASP A 14 -21.98 -26.03 11.14
C ASP A 14 -21.53 -25.19 12.35
N HIS A 15 -21.58 -25.78 13.55
CA HIS A 15 -21.11 -25.14 14.77
C HIS A 15 -19.58 -24.95 14.79
N LEU A 16 -18.81 -25.89 14.23
CA LEU A 16 -17.35 -25.78 14.06
C LEU A 16 -16.97 -24.70 13.02
N MET A 17 -17.78 -24.53 11.97
CA MET A 17 -17.62 -23.49 10.96
C MET A 17 -17.97 -22.11 11.50
N GLU A 18 -19.00 -22.00 12.35
CA GLU A 18 -19.41 -20.76 13.02
C GLU A 18 -18.36 -20.29 14.05
N GLN A 19 -17.70 -21.22 14.74
CA GLN A 19 -16.57 -20.93 15.64
C GLN A 19 -15.31 -20.46 14.88
N ASN A 20 -14.99 -21.07 13.73
CA ASN A 20 -13.84 -20.64 12.93
C ASN A 20 -14.07 -19.27 12.26
N SER A 21 -15.31 -18.95 11.89
CA SER A 21 -15.62 -17.65 11.28
C SER A 21 -15.50 -16.49 12.27
N THR A 22 -15.62 -16.74 13.57
CA THR A 22 -15.35 -15.72 14.61
C THR A 22 -13.86 -15.53 14.90
N GLU A 23 -12.99 -16.50 14.58
CA GLU A 23 -11.52 -16.39 14.76
C GLU A 23 -10.81 -15.62 13.63
N LEU A 24 -11.44 -15.45 12.46
CA LEU A 24 -10.88 -14.68 11.34
C LEU A 24 -10.71 -13.19 11.68
N ASP A 25 -11.66 -12.61 12.41
CA ASP A 25 -11.57 -11.22 12.89
C ASP A 25 -10.41 -11.04 13.87
N PHE A 26 -10.12 -12.04 14.73
CA PHE A 26 -8.97 -12.01 15.64
C PHE A 26 -7.62 -12.11 14.92
N LEU A 27 -7.54 -12.87 13.81
CA LEU A 27 -6.33 -12.97 13.00
C LEU A 27 -6.05 -11.70 12.19
N SER A 28 -7.09 -10.96 11.80
CA SER A 28 -6.94 -9.65 11.15
C SER A 28 -6.26 -8.60 12.05
N ALA A 29 -6.47 -8.70 13.38
CA ALA A 29 -5.86 -7.81 14.36
C ALA A 29 -4.34 -8.04 14.54
N TYR A 30 -3.82 -9.18 14.09
CA TYR A 30 -2.39 -9.50 14.14
C TYR A 30 -1.59 -9.06 12.91
N GLY A 31 -2.19 -8.24 12.02
CA GLY A 31 -1.44 -7.53 10.98
C GLY A 31 -0.70 -8.48 10.05
N GLY A 32 -1.42 -9.43 9.45
CA GLY A 32 -0.96 -9.95 8.17
C GLY A 32 -0.83 -8.75 7.24
N THR A 33 0.33 -8.57 6.60
CA THR A 33 0.57 -7.54 5.59
C THR A 33 -0.42 -7.76 4.45
N SER A 34 -1.64 -7.25 4.57
CA SER A 34 -2.61 -7.31 3.49
C SER A 34 -2.03 -6.48 2.36
N LEU A 35 -2.07 -7.01 1.14
CA LEU A 35 -1.77 -6.23 -0.07
C LEU A 35 -2.85 -5.15 -0.33
N GLN A 36 -3.60 -4.78 0.70
CA GLN A 36 -4.75 -3.91 0.69
C GLN A 36 -4.53 -2.86 1.77
N GLY A 37 -4.38 -1.61 1.35
CA GLY A 37 -4.43 -0.44 2.21
C GLY A 37 -5.62 0.44 1.85
N ASP A 38 -6.05 1.30 2.78
CA ASP A 38 -7.04 2.34 2.47
C ASP A 38 -6.35 3.53 1.79
N GLY A 39 -6.67 3.75 0.51
CA GLY A 39 -5.97 4.74 -0.30
C GLY A 39 -6.18 6.19 0.12
N ALA A 40 -7.35 6.54 0.66
CA ALA A 40 -7.66 7.93 1.00
C ALA A 40 -6.81 8.46 2.18
N PRO A 41 -6.66 7.73 3.31
CA PRO A 41 -5.72 8.09 4.37
C PRO A 41 -4.27 8.15 3.90
N LEU A 42 -3.85 7.23 3.01
CA LEU A 42 -2.49 7.21 2.47
C LEU A 42 -2.20 8.44 1.60
N LEU A 43 -3.14 8.82 0.73
CA LEU A 43 -3.03 10.05 -0.08
C LEU A 43 -2.98 11.29 0.83
N ALA A 44 -3.81 11.33 1.87
CA ALA A 44 -3.81 12.44 2.83
C ALA A 44 -2.49 12.54 3.61
N ALA A 45 -1.91 11.40 4.02
CA ALA A 45 -0.63 11.33 4.70
C ALA A 45 0.52 11.79 3.79
N LEU A 46 0.58 11.29 2.55
CA LEU A 46 1.54 11.71 1.54
C LEU A 46 1.45 13.22 1.25
N THR A 47 0.23 13.74 1.09
CA THR A 47 -0.02 15.17 0.85
C THR A 47 0.54 16.04 1.99
N ARG A 48 0.26 15.66 3.25
CA ARG A 48 0.77 16.37 4.43
C ARG A 48 2.29 16.32 4.49
N PHE A 49 2.89 15.17 4.19
CA PHE A 49 4.33 14.97 4.18
C PHE A 49 5.03 15.85 3.14
N LEU A 50 4.53 15.84 1.90
CA LEU A 50 5.06 16.68 0.81
C LEU A 50 4.98 18.17 1.17
N LYS A 51 3.83 18.64 1.69
CA LYS A 51 3.66 20.03 2.12
C LYS A 51 4.60 20.42 3.27
N ALA A 52 4.81 19.51 4.23
CA ALA A 52 5.75 19.73 5.33
C ALA A 52 7.21 19.78 4.84
N GLY A 53 7.53 19.08 3.75
CA GLY A 53 8.82 19.16 3.05
C GLY A 53 8.93 20.31 2.05
N ASN A 54 8.02 21.31 2.09
CA ASN A 54 7.96 22.44 1.17
C ASN A 54 7.83 22.05 -0.33
N VAL A 55 7.31 20.86 -0.63
CA VAL A 55 7.00 20.45 -2.00
C VAL A 55 5.65 21.05 -2.40
N ALA A 56 5.61 21.71 -3.56
CA ALA A 56 4.36 22.21 -4.13
C ALA A 56 3.44 21.03 -4.48
N VAL A 57 2.19 21.07 -3.99
CA VAL A 57 1.18 20.03 -4.26
C VAL A 57 -0.06 20.69 -4.84
N THR A 58 -0.48 20.20 -6.01
CA THR A 58 -1.73 20.56 -6.67
C THR A 58 -2.74 19.43 -6.46
N THR A 59 -3.95 19.77 -6.03
CA THR A 59 -5.06 18.81 -5.93
C THR A 59 -5.81 18.79 -7.25
N ASP A 60 -5.76 17.66 -7.97
CA ASP A 60 -6.42 17.50 -9.26
C ASP A 60 -7.88 17.05 -9.10
N SER A 61 -8.16 16.25 -8.06
CA SER A 61 -9.50 15.81 -7.65
C SER A 61 -9.50 15.42 -6.16
N SER A 62 -10.63 14.97 -5.62
CA SER A 62 -10.70 14.39 -4.26
C SER A 62 -9.70 13.27 -4.05
N ASP A 63 -9.38 12.55 -5.12
CA ASP A 63 -8.67 11.28 -5.08
C ASP A 63 -7.33 11.33 -5.81
N ALA A 64 -6.86 12.51 -6.22
CA ALA A 64 -5.60 12.65 -6.94
C ALA A 64 -4.88 13.97 -6.67
N ILE A 65 -3.55 13.89 -6.60
CA ILE A 65 -2.64 15.02 -6.48
C ILE A 65 -1.51 14.92 -7.50
N SER A 66 -0.96 16.08 -7.86
CA SER A 66 0.25 16.24 -8.65
C SER A 66 1.30 17.05 -7.90
N PHE A 67 2.57 16.71 -8.09
CA PHE A 67 3.74 17.38 -7.50
C PHE A 67 4.91 17.37 -8.49
N PRO A 68 5.97 18.18 -8.32
CA PRO A 68 6.99 18.44 -9.35
C PRO A 68 7.64 17.21 -9.97
N PHE A 69 7.77 16.13 -9.21
CA PHE A 69 8.42 14.89 -9.61
C PHE A 69 7.48 13.69 -9.68
N GLY A 70 6.16 13.90 -9.68
CA GLY A 70 5.22 12.78 -9.74
C GLY A 70 3.75 13.11 -9.51
N THR A 71 2.97 12.04 -9.42
CA THR A 71 1.53 12.08 -9.12
C THR A 71 1.17 11.00 -8.13
N ALA A 72 0.06 11.18 -7.42
CA ALA A 72 -0.51 10.13 -6.60
C ALA A 72 -2.04 10.11 -6.69
N CYS A 73 -2.64 8.92 -6.68
CA CYS A 73 -4.09 8.76 -6.69
C CYS A 73 -4.57 7.60 -5.82
N VAL A 74 -5.80 7.71 -5.30
CA VAL A 74 -6.49 6.65 -4.57
C VAL A 74 -6.84 5.51 -5.53
N MET A 75 -6.62 4.29 -5.08
CA MET A 75 -7.01 3.04 -5.72
C MET A 75 -7.79 2.19 -4.71
N GLU A 76 -8.49 1.16 -5.18
CA GLU A 76 -9.29 0.25 -4.33
C GLU A 76 -8.49 -0.38 -3.17
N HIS A 77 -7.19 -0.63 -3.37
CA HIS A 77 -6.33 -1.32 -2.42
C HIS A 77 -5.09 -0.52 -2.02
N GLY A 78 -5.13 0.80 -2.13
CA GLY A 78 -4.04 1.65 -1.67
C GLY A 78 -3.96 2.98 -2.40
N CYS A 79 -2.80 3.62 -2.35
CA CYS A 79 -2.54 4.86 -3.08
C CYS A 79 -1.43 4.64 -4.11
N LYS A 80 -1.75 4.73 -5.40
CA LYS A 80 -0.75 4.64 -6.46
C LYS A 80 0.08 5.92 -6.46
N VAL A 81 1.40 5.77 -6.45
CA VAL A 81 2.37 6.86 -6.61
C VAL A 81 3.19 6.60 -7.87
N THR A 82 3.26 7.59 -8.74
CA THR A 82 4.08 7.57 -9.95
C THR A 82 5.11 8.68 -9.86
N LEU A 83 6.39 8.33 -9.94
CA LEU A 83 7.50 9.28 -9.91
C LEU A 83 8.17 9.33 -11.29
N LYS A 84 8.55 10.53 -11.71
CA LYS A 84 9.24 10.76 -13.00
C LYS A 84 10.38 11.75 -12.82
N GLY A 85 11.46 11.50 -13.55
CA GLY A 85 12.59 12.42 -13.72
C GLY A 85 13.89 11.68 -13.93
N ASP A 86 14.95 12.40 -14.26
CA ASP A 86 16.18 11.77 -14.73
C ASP A 86 17.02 11.19 -13.58
N ASN A 87 17.48 9.95 -13.79
CA ASN A 87 18.35 9.22 -12.87
C ASN A 87 17.82 9.18 -11.42
N LEU A 88 16.56 8.78 -11.25
CA LEU A 88 15.91 8.63 -9.94
C LEU A 88 16.84 7.90 -8.96
N PRO A 89 16.98 8.38 -7.71
CA PRO A 89 17.93 7.86 -6.71
C PRO A 89 17.44 6.55 -6.10
N LEU A 90 16.86 5.65 -6.90
CA LEU A 90 16.20 4.43 -6.50
C LEU A 90 16.89 3.21 -7.12
N VAL A 91 16.87 2.11 -6.39
CA VAL A 91 17.28 0.77 -6.84
C VAL A 91 16.09 -0.19 -6.78
N PRO A 92 16.13 -1.36 -7.46
CA PRO A 92 15.00 -2.28 -7.49
C PRO A 92 14.50 -2.71 -6.11
N SER A 93 15.38 -2.84 -5.10
CA SER A 93 14.94 -3.21 -3.74
C SER A 93 14.08 -2.14 -3.06
N ASP A 94 14.22 -0.85 -3.42
CA ASP A 94 13.45 0.25 -2.81
C ASP A 94 11.94 0.09 -3.09
N VAL A 95 11.56 -0.37 -4.28
CA VAL A 95 10.14 -0.51 -4.67
C VAL A 95 9.50 -1.82 -4.19
N HIS A 96 10.28 -2.73 -3.60
CA HIS A 96 9.81 -4.00 -3.05
C HIS A 96 9.87 -4.05 -1.51
N GLN A 97 10.11 -2.91 -0.85
CA GLN A 97 10.10 -2.82 0.61
C GLN A 97 8.68 -3.03 1.17
N ALA A 98 8.61 -3.37 2.46
CA ALA A 98 7.34 -3.50 3.17
C ALA A 98 6.52 -2.20 3.10
N GLY A 99 5.21 -2.34 2.92
CA GLY A 99 4.28 -1.21 2.74
C GLY A 99 4.16 -0.70 1.29
N PHE A 100 4.83 -1.34 0.33
CA PHE A 100 4.62 -1.17 -1.11
C PHE A 100 4.05 -2.42 -1.77
N ALA A 101 3.17 -2.22 -2.75
CA ALA A 101 2.69 -3.24 -3.68
C ALA A 101 2.94 -2.81 -5.12
N HIS A 102 3.00 -3.78 -6.03
CA HIS A 102 3.15 -3.56 -7.48
C HIS A 102 4.29 -2.62 -7.89
N GLY A 103 5.41 -2.68 -7.16
CA GLY A 103 6.57 -1.83 -7.40
C GLY A 103 7.24 -2.10 -8.75
N SER A 104 7.54 -1.03 -9.48
CA SER A 104 8.29 -1.10 -10.73
C SER A 104 9.20 0.12 -10.88
N LEU A 105 10.40 -0.13 -11.38
CA LEU A 105 11.40 0.89 -11.69
C LEU A 105 11.89 0.66 -13.12
N SER A 106 11.86 1.71 -13.95
CA SER A 106 12.34 1.60 -15.32
C SER A 106 13.84 1.31 -15.35
N LYS A 107 14.31 0.58 -16.37
CA LYS A 107 15.75 0.23 -16.52
C LYS A 107 16.65 1.46 -16.59
N THR A 108 16.14 2.55 -17.14
CA THR A 108 16.81 3.85 -17.25
C THR A 108 16.66 4.71 -16.00
N ARG A 109 15.96 4.23 -14.96
CA ARG A 109 15.68 4.95 -13.71
C ARG A 109 15.05 6.32 -13.95
N ASN A 110 14.20 6.43 -14.96
CA ASN A 110 13.50 7.67 -15.30
C ASN A 110 12.03 7.71 -14.84
N GLN A 111 11.49 6.55 -14.45
CA GLN A 111 10.12 6.40 -13.99
C GLN A 111 10.05 5.28 -12.96
N CYS A 112 9.27 5.52 -11.90
CA CYS A 112 9.00 4.56 -10.84
C CYS A 112 7.50 4.56 -10.55
N GLU A 113 6.92 3.39 -10.32
CA GLU A 113 5.54 3.23 -9.88
C GLU A 113 5.47 2.30 -8.69
N VAL A 114 4.73 2.68 -7.66
CA VAL A 114 4.42 1.86 -6.48
C VAL A 114 2.98 2.10 -6.06
N VAL A 115 2.36 1.13 -5.41
CA VAL A 115 1.13 1.30 -4.66
C VAL A 115 1.48 1.30 -3.18
N LEU A 116 1.25 2.41 -2.49
CA LEU A 116 1.32 2.48 -1.03
C LEU A 116 0.18 1.64 -0.46
N ILE A 117 0.50 0.71 0.43
CA ILE A 117 -0.47 -0.06 1.22
C ILE A 117 -0.36 0.26 2.71
N GLU A 118 0.75 0.85 3.14
CA GLU A 118 0.99 1.33 4.50
C GLU A 118 1.68 2.70 4.46
N TRP A 119 1.65 3.43 5.59
CA TRP A 119 2.39 4.69 5.75
C TRP A 119 3.33 4.62 6.96
N GLY A 120 4.56 4.19 6.71
CA GLY A 120 5.57 3.95 7.73
C GLY A 120 6.84 4.77 7.54
N PHE A 121 7.92 4.31 8.16
CA PHE A 121 9.25 4.89 7.99
C PHE A 121 9.77 4.72 6.55
N GLU A 122 9.61 3.54 5.96
CA GLU A 122 10.10 3.21 4.61
C GLU A 122 9.50 4.14 3.56
N GLN A 123 8.18 4.36 3.58
CA GLN A 123 7.49 5.22 2.60
C GLN A 123 7.92 6.68 2.72
N ARG A 124 8.10 7.18 3.95
CA ARG A 124 8.59 8.53 4.19
C ARG A 124 10.00 8.71 3.66
N ARG A 125 10.91 7.78 3.99
CA ARG A 125 12.30 7.84 3.52
C ARG A 125 12.40 7.69 2.00
N PHE A 126 11.56 6.85 1.40
CA PHE A 126 11.47 6.68 -0.05
C PHE A 126 11.10 8.01 -0.76
N ILE A 127 10.04 8.69 -0.30
CA ILE A 127 9.61 9.97 -0.87
C ILE A 127 10.63 11.08 -0.59
N GLU A 128 11.20 11.10 0.61
CA GLU A 128 12.22 12.08 1.00
C GLU A 128 13.47 11.97 0.12
N ARG A 129 14.02 10.77 -0.11
CA ARG A 129 15.16 10.55 -1.01
C ARG A 129 14.92 11.10 -2.41
N VAL A 130 13.72 10.90 -2.92
CA VAL A 130 13.33 11.40 -4.25
C VAL A 130 13.24 12.92 -4.20
N SER A 131 12.56 13.49 -3.20
CA SER A 131 12.46 14.94 -3.02
C SER A 131 13.85 15.61 -2.89
N GLU A 132 14.76 15.03 -2.10
CA GLU A 132 16.14 15.50 -1.94
C GLU A 132 16.86 15.60 -3.29
N HIS A 133 16.72 14.58 -4.15
CA HIS A 133 17.32 14.56 -5.49
C HIS A 133 16.82 15.69 -6.38
N PHE A 134 15.52 16.02 -6.33
CA PHE A 134 14.97 17.14 -7.11
C PHE A 134 15.23 18.52 -6.49
N SER A 135 15.47 18.59 -5.17
CA SER A 135 15.82 19.85 -4.51
C SER A 135 17.31 20.20 -4.60
N HIS A 136 18.20 19.22 -4.80
CA HIS A 136 19.66 19.43 -4.89
C HIS A 136 20.21 19.30 -6.32
N GLY A 137 19.38 18.89 -7.28
CA GLY A 137 19.73 18.82 -8.70
C GLY A 137 19.58 20.17 -9.40
N GLU A 138 20.47 21.12 -9.08
CA GLU A 138 20.83 22.26 -9.95
C GLU A 138 22.23 22.04 -10.54
#